data_AF-A0A968SJV9-F1
#
_entry.id   AF-A0A968SJV9-F1
#
_cell.length_a   1.000
_cell.length_b   1.000
_cell.length_c   1.000
_cell.angle_alpha   90.00
_cell.angle_beta   90.00
_cell.angle_gamma   90.00
#
_symmetry.space_group_name_H-M   'P 1'
#
loop_
_entity.id
_entity.type
_entity.pdbx_description
1 polymer ?
#
loop_
_entity_poly.entity_id
_entity_poly.type
_entity_poly.pdbx_seq_one_letter_code
_entity_poly.pdbx_strand_id
1 'polypeptide(L)' 'MQVKDLTTDELKALIRETVTEVIEDILADLDEGMMVKQELKQELLEIQRRRKTGTRGISAAEVISRFGLGV' A
#
# COMPACT_ATOMS: atom_id res chain seq x y z
N MET A 1 -15.16 25.18 28.17
CA MET A 1 -15.89 25.52 26.93
C MET A 1 -17.00 24.50 26.77
N GLN A 2 -18.28 24.89 26.79
CA GLN A 2 -19.36 23.96 26.45
C GLN A 2 -19.65 24.09 24.95
N VAL A 3 -20.11 23.01 24.30
CA VAL A 3 -20.37 23.01 22.85
C VAL A 3 -21.36 24.10 22.45
N LYS A 4 -22.33 24.41 23.32
CA LYS A 4 -23.33 25.46 23.12
C LYS A 4 -22.74 26.88 23.08
N ASP A 5 -21.52 27.06 23.58
CA ASP A 5 -20.85 28.35 23.65
C ASP A 5 -20.04 28.64 22.37
N LEU A 6 -19.98 27.70 21.42
CA LEU A 6 -19.26 27.85 20.16
C LEU A 6 -20.05 28.70 19.16
N THR A 7 -19.32 29.55 18.45
CA THR A 7 -19.79 30.11 17.20
C THR A 7 -19.90 29.02 16.13
N THR A 8 -20.68 29.29 15.08
CA THR A 8 -20.81 28.39 13.93
C THR A 8 -19.46 28.04 13.29
N ASP A 9 -18.51 28.98 13.26
CA ASP A 9 -17.22 28.77 12.65
C ASP A 9 -16.30 27.91 13.52
N GLU A 10 -16.32 28.11 14.84
CA GLU A 10 -15.60 27.25 15.79
C GLU A 10 -16.16 25.82 15.79
N LEU A 11 -17.49 25.66 15.67
CA LEU A 11 -18.10 24.34 15.56
C LEU A 11 -17.70 23.63 14.26
N LYS A 12 -17.65 24.35 13.13
CA LYS A 12 -17.18 23.80 11.85
C LYS A 12 -15.70 23.42 11.92
N ALA A 13 -14.88 24.21 12.60
CA ALA A 13 -13.47 23.91 12.81
C ALA A 13 -13.30 22.62 13.63
N LEU A 14 -14.02 22.50 14.75
CA LEU A 14 -14.01 21.31 15.59
C LEU A 14 -14.43 20.06 14.81
N ILE A 15 -15.52 20.13 14.04
CA ILE A 15 -15.97 18.99 13.22
C ILE A 15 -14.91 18.62 12.18
N ARG A 16 -14.32 19.61 11.50
CA ARG A 16 -13.28 19.36 10.49
C ARG A 16 -12.07 18.66 11.10
N GLU A 17 -11.61 19.12 12.26
CA GLU A 17 -10.47 18.55 12.98
C GLU A 17 -10.76 17.09 13.35
N THR A 18 -11.87 16.83 14.03
CA THR A 18 -12.26 15.47 14.42
C THR A 18 -12.42 14.53 13.21
N VAL A 19 -13.01 15.01 12.10
CA VAL A 19 -13.13 14.20 10.88
C VAL A 19 -11.76 13.93 10.26
N THR A 20 -10.84 14.89 10.30
CA THR A 20 -9.48 14.71 9.78
C THR A 20 -8.73 13.66 10.58
N GLU A 21 -8.74 13.77 11.91
CA GLU A 21 -8.13 12.77 12.81
C GLU A 21 -8.67 11.36 12.54
N VAL A 22 -9.99 11.21 12.45
CA VAL A 22 -10.61 9.90 12.18
C VAL A 22 -10.24 9.36 10.79
N ILE A 23 -10.14 10.23 9.79
CA ILE A 23 -9.70 9.82 8.45
C ILE A 23 -8.24 9.38 8.47
N GLU A 24 -7.37 10.08 9.18
CA GLU A 24 -5.96 9.69 9.33
C GLU A 24 -5.82 8.34 10.04
N ASP A 25 -6.61 8.08 11.07
CA ASP A 25 -6.64 6.79 11.77
C ASP A 25 -7.14 5.64 10.86
N ILE A 26 -8.13 5.91 10.00
CA ILE A 26 -8.70 4.90 9.08
C ILE A 26 -7.80 4.66 7.87
N LEU A 27 -7.18 5.71 7.34
CA LEU A 27 -6.33 5.67 6.16
C LEU A 27 -4.84 5.47 6.48
N ALA A 28 -4.51 5.23 7.75
CA ALA A 28 -3.17 4.83 8.14
C ALA A 28 -2.71 3.63 7.30
N ASP A 29 -1.48 3.70 6.80
CA ASP A 29 -0.91 2.61 6.01
C ASP A 29 -0.76 1.38 6.90
N LEU A 30 -1.58 0.36 6.64
CA LEU A 30 -1.58 -0.89 7.40
C LEU A 30 -0.23 -1.62 7.32
N ASP A 31 0.53 -1.35 6.27
CA ASP A 31 1.86 -1.93 6.06
C ASP A 31 2.98 -1.05 6.63
N GLU A 32 2.67 0.07 7.29
CA GLU A 32 3.67 0.98 7.86
C GLU A 32 4.55 0.26 8.91
N GLY A 33 5.87 0.34 8.75
CA GLY A 33 6.84 -0.35 9.60
C GLY A 33 6.96 -1.86 9.35
N MET A 34 6.16 -2.44 8.44
CA MET A 34 6.32 -3.84 8.06
C MET A 34 7.57 -4.05 7.18
N MET A 35 8.24 -5.18 7.38
CA MET A 35 9.36 -5.59 6.53
C MET A 35 8.88 -6.52 5.41
N VAL A 36 9.40 -6.29 4.21
CA VAL A 36 9.21 -7.21 3.08
C VAL A 36 9.79 -8.58 3.43
N LYS A 37 8.99 -9.64 3.27
CA LYS A 37 9.43 -11.04 3.43
C LYS A 37 10.69 -11.29 2.59
N GLN A 38 11.65 -12.01 3.15
CA GLN A 38 12.97 -12.17 2.51
C GLN A 38 12.86 -12.88 1.15
N GLU A 39 11.95 -13.83 1.03
CA GLU A 39 11.69 -14.59 -0.19
C GLU A 39 11.18 -13.65 -1.30
N LEU A 40 10.22 -12.78 -0.96
CA LEU A 40 9.68 -11.78 -1.88
C LEU A 40 10.75 -10.75 -2.28
N LYS A 41 11.58 -10.31 -1.33
CA LYS A 41 12.69 -9.38 -1.62
C LYS A 41 13.68 -9.99 -2.61
N GLN A 42 14.04 -11.26 -2.45
CA GLN A 42 14.94 -11.96 -3.35
C GLN A 42 14.36 -12.09 -4.76
N GLU A 43 13.08 -12.43 -4.87
CA GLU A 43 12.38 -12.51 -6.15
C GLU A 43 12.35 -11.15 -6.86
N LEU A 44 12.04 -10.06 -6.13
CA LEU A 44 12.05 -8.70 -6.69
C LEU A 44 13.44 -8.28 -7.19
N LEU A 45 14.50 -8.62 -6.45
CA LEU A 45 15.88 -8.37 -6.88
C LEU A 45 16.25 -9.16 -8.14
N GLU A 46 15.75 -10.38 -8.29
CA GLU A 46 15.96 -11.18 -9.49
C GLU A 46 15.21 -10.60 -10.70
N ILE A 47 13.95 -10.19 -10.52
CA ILE A 47 13.17 -9.49 -11.55
C ILE A 47 13.88 -8.20 -11.98
N GLN A 48 14.38 -7.42 -11.01
CA GLN A 48 15.12 -6.20 -11.31
C GLN A 48 16.39 -6.49 -12.12
N ARG A 49 17.15 -7.53 -11.77
CA ARG A 49 18.33 -7.97 -12.54
C ARG A 49 17.98 -8.35 -13.97
N ARG A 50 16.95 -9.19 -14.17
CA ARG A 50 16.47 -9.60 -15.50
C ARG A 50 16.08 -8.41 -16.37
N ARG A 51 15.37 -7.42 -15.79
CA ARG A 51 14.98 -6.19 -16.50
C ARG A 51 16.19 -5.34 -16.91
N LYS A 52 17.20 -5.21 -16.03
CA LYS A 52 18.44 -4.47 -16.33
C LYS A 52 19.26 -5.13 -17.44
N THR A 53 19.22 -6.45 -17.57
CA THR A 53 19.90 -7.19 -18.64
C THR A 53 19.10 -7.26 -19.95
N GLY A 54 17.99 -6.52 -20.06
CA GLY A 54 17.16 -6.44 -21.26
C GLY A 54 16.10 -7.55 -21.39
N THR A 55 16.02 -8.46 -20.43
CA THR A 55 15.04 -9.55 -20.42
C THR A 55 13.77 -9.10 -19.71
N ARG A 56 12.73 -8.74 -20.47
CA ARG A 56 11.48 -8.17 -19.91
C ARG A 56 10.49 -9.19 -19.37
N GLY A 57 10.68 -10.48 -19.64
CA GLY A 57 9.76 -11.53 -19.21
C GLY A 57 10.33 -12.93 -19.40
N ILE A 58 9.55 -13.91 -19.00
CA ILE A 58 9.80 -15.34 -19.24
C ILE A 58 8.89 -15.82 -20.38
N SER A 59 9.30 -16.88 -21.07
CA SER A 59 8.51 -17.42 -22.18
C SER A 59 7.17 -17.99 -21.69
N ALA A 60 6.16 -18.04 -22.56
CA ALA A 60 4.87 -18.65 -22.20
C ALA A 60 5.04 -20.12 -21.76
N ALA A 61 5.95 -20.87 -22.37
CA ALA A 61 6.27 -22.24 -21.98
C ALA A 61 6.85 -22.33 -20.55
N GLU A 62 7.71 -21.39 -20.19
CA GLU A 62 8.27 -21.29 -18.83
C GLU A 62 7.21 -20.90 -17.81
N VAL A 63 6.28 -19.99 -18.16
CA VAL A 63 5.12 -19.64 -17.32
C VAL A 63 4.24 -20.87 -17.07
N ILE A 64 3.90 -21.61 -18.14
CA ILE A 64 3.07 -22.81 -18.07
C ILE A 64 3.69 -23.87 -17.16
N SER A 65 4.99 -24.12 -17.31
CA SER A 65 5.73 -25.08 -16.48
C SER A 65 5.84 -24.63 -15.01
N ARG A 66 6.23 -23.37 -14.78
CA ARG A 66 6.47 -22.83 -13.43
C ARG A 66 5.21 -22.72 -12.58
N PHE A 67 4.06 -22.45 -13.20
CA PHE A 67 2.78 -22.25 -12.52
C PHE A 67 1.78 -23.40 -12.72
N GLY A 68 2.17 -24.48 -13.40
CA GLY A 68 1.31 -25.64 -13.61
C GLY A 68 0.04 -25.32 -14.41
N LEU A 69 0.10 -24.36 -15.33
CA LEU A 69 -1.04 -23.87 -16.11
C LEU A 69 -1.33 -24.72 -17.37
N GLY A 70 -0.57 -25.80 -17.58
CA GLY A 70 -0.73 -26.72 -18.70
C GLY A 70 -1.52 -27.94 -18.27
N VAL A 71 -2.79 -27.99 -18.67
CA VAL A 71 -3.63 -29.19 -18.66
C VAL A 71 -3.55 -29.86 -20.02
#